data_AF-A0A6J4FM18-F1
#
_entry.id   AF-A0A6J4FM18-F1
#
_cell.length_a   1.000
_cell.length_b   1.000
_cell.length_c   1.000
_cell.angle_alpha   90.00
_cell.angle_beta   90.00
_cell.angle_gamma   90.00
#
_symmetry.space_group_name_H-M   'P 1'
#
loop_
_entity.id
_entity.type
_entity.pdbx_description
1 polymer ?
#
loop_
_entity_poly.entity_id
_entity_poly.type
_entity_poly.pdbx_seq_one_letter_code
_entity_poly.pdbx_strand_id
1 'polypeptide(L)'
;MTALLLAALGGYLLGSVPFGLVLTRAAGLGDIRAIGSGNIGATNVLRTGRKGLALATLLLDGGKGAAAALSALVLAGEQAMLVAGLAAVLGHNFPVWLKFKGGKGVATTLGTLFACAWPVGLAAVATWLVTAAIFRISSLSALTALALSPAFAWVLAGPETAAMAAGLAALGFIRHEANIRRLLKGEEPRIGKGKKLPGDSSAQP
;
A
#
# COMPACT_ATOMS: atom_id res chain seq x y z
N MET A 1 16.42 -4.64 22.88
CA MET A 1 15.78 -5.81 22.26
C MET A 1 14.27 -5.87 22.52
N THR A 2 13.81 -5.95 23.78
CA THR A 2 12.37 -6.03 24.13
C THR A 2 11.52 -4.92 23.51
N ALA A 3 11.98 -3.66 23.56
CA ALA A 3 11.26 -2.53 22.96
C ALA A 3 11.05 -2.68 21.45
N LEU A 4 12.03 -3.22 20.72
CA LEU A 4 11.91 -3.46 19.28
C LEU A 4 10.92 -4.59 18.96
N LEU A 5 10.87 -5.64 19.79
CA LEU A 5 9.88 -6.71 19.65
C LEU A 5 8.46 -6.20 19.91
N LEU A 6 8.27 -5.35 20.92
CA LEU A 6 6.98 -4.72 21.19
C LEU A 6 6.58 -3.74 20.07
N ALA A 7 7.53 -2.98 19.53
CA ALA A 7 7.30 -2.11 18.38
C ALA A 7 6.90 -2.91 17.13
N ALA A 8 7.58 -4.03 16.87
CA ALA A 8 7.22 -4.94 15.78
C ALA A 8 5.81 -5.53 15.97
N LEU A 9 5.51 -6.04 17.16
CA LEU A 9 4.20 -6.62 17.46
C LEU A 9 3.08 -5.58 17.36
N GLY A 10 3.25 -4.42 17.99
CA GLY A 10 2.28 -3.32 17.95
C GLY A 10 2.07 -2.81 16.53
N GLY A 11 3.16 -2.60 15.78
CA GLY A 11 3.11 -2.21 14.37
C GLY A 11 2.37 -3.24 13.53
N TYR A 12 2.68 -4.52 13.67
CA TYR A 12 2.01 -5.61 12.96
C TYR A 12 0.50 -5.67 13.26
N LEU A 13 0.10 -5.59 14.53
CA LEU A 13 -1.30 -5.63 14.92
C LEU A 13 -2.08 -4.42 14.39
N LEU A 14 -1.51 -3.22 14.50
CA LEU A 14 -2.13 -1.99 13.97
C LEU A 14 -2.24 -2.04 12.44
N GLY A 15 -1.17 -2.47 11.77
CA GLY A 15 -1.13 -2.65 10.31
C GLY A 15 -2.11 -3.72 9.81
N SER A 16 -2.39 -4.73 10.64
CA SER A 16 -3.29 -5.82 10.28
C SER A 16 -4.75 -5.38 10.16
N VAL A 17 -5.15 -4.21 10.67
CA VAL A 17 -6.53 -3.72 10.56
C VAL A 17 -6.92 -3.52 9.08
N PRO A 18 -7.91 -4.26 8.53
CA PRO A 18 -8.21 -4.27 7.11
C PRO A 18 -9.27 -3.22 6.74
N PHE A 19 -8.92 -1.93 6.83
CA PHE A 19 -9.88 -0.83 6.68
C PHE A 19 -10.74 -0.89 5.41
N GLY A 20 -10.16 -1.25 4.25
CA GLY A 20 -10.94 -1.36 3.03
C GLY A 20 -12.06 -2.40 3.10
N LEU A 21 -11.82 -3.54 3.77
CA LEU A 21 -12.84 -4.57 3.99
C LEU A 21 -13.89 -4.12 5.02
N VAL A 22 -13.43 -3.48 6.11
CA VAL A 22 -14.31 -2.98 7.18
C VAL A 22 -15.25 -1.91 6.63
N LEU A 23 -14.71 -0.91 5.93
CA LEU A 23 -15.47 0.20 5.37
C LEU A 23 -16.47 -0.25 4.31
N THR A 24 -16.10 -1.18 3.42
CA THR A 24 -17.03 -1.65 2.38
C THR A 24 -18.19 -2.44 2.96
N ARG A 25 -17.93 -3.25 3.99
CA ARG A 25 -18.98 -3.99 4.70
C ARG A 25 -19.90 -3.06 5.49
N ALA A 26 -19.32 -2.10 6.22
CA ALA A 26 -20.08 -1.10 6.97
C ALA A 26 -20.95 -0.23 6.05
N ALA A 27 -20.52 -0.01 4.80
CA ALA A 27 -21.27 0.73 3.79
C ALA A 27 -22.31 -0.11 3.01
N GLY A 28 -22.53 -1.38 3.39
CA GLY A 28 -23.52 -2.25 2.75
C GLY A 28 -23.11 -2.84 1.39
N LEU A 29 -21.83 -2.77 1.01
CA LEU A 29 -21.33 -3.26 -0.30
C LEU A 29 -20.87 -4.72 -0.26
N GLY A 30 -21.01 -5.39 0.88
CA GLY A 30 -20.60 -6.78 1.07
C GLY A 30 -19.07 -6.97 1.10
N ASP A 31 -18.63 -8.15 0.66
CA ASP A 31 -17.22 -8.53 0.68
C ASP A 31 -16.49 -8.05 -0.58
N ILE A 32 -15.64 -7.03 -0.41
CA ILE A 32 -14.85 -6.47 -1.51
C ILE A 32 -13.90 -7.47 -2.19
N ARG A 33 -13.56 -8.59 -1.54
CA ARG A 33 -12.72 -9.64 -2.14
C ARG A 33 -13.43 -10.38 -3.27
N ALA A 34 -14.76 -10.31 -3.33
CA ALA A 34 -15.55 -10.82 -4.45
C ALA A 34 -15.61 -9.84 -5.63
N ILE A 35 -15.05 -8.62 -5.49
CA ILE A 35 -15.14 -7.55 -6.48
C ILE A 35 -13.77 -7.28 -7.10
N GLY A 36 -13.74 -7.01 -8.42
CA GLY A 36 -12.57 -6.48 -9.10
C GLY A 36 -11.36 -7.43 -9.08
N SER A 37 -10.29 -7.02 -8.42
CA SER A 37 -9.05 -7.81 -8.31
C SER A 37 -8.99 -8.71 -7.07
N GLY A 38 -10.05 -8.72 -6.26
CA GLY A 38 -10.11 -9.44 -4.99
C GLY A 38 -9.18 -8.92 -3.88
N ASN A 39 -8.58 -7.75 -4.08
CA ASN A 39 -7.70 -7.10 -3.08
C ASN A 39 -8.53 -6.20 -2.15
N ILE A 40 -8.08 -6.00 -0.92
CA ILE A 40 -8.79 -5.15 0.06
C ILE A 40 -8.39 -3.67 -0.01
N GLY A 41 -7.38 -3.30 -0.81
CA GLY A 41 -6.89 -1.93 -0.88
C GLY A 41 -7.78 -0.94 -1.65
N ALA A 42 -7.51 0.35 -1.47
CA ALA A 42 -8.27 1.47 -2.02
C ALA A 42 -8.57 1.39 -3.53
N THR A 43 -7.64 0.91 -4.36
CA THR A 43 -7.86 0.75 -5.81
C THR A 43 -9.00 -0.22 -6.10
N ASN A 44 -9.16 -1.28 -5.30
CA ASN A 44 -10.28 -2.20 -5.47
C ASN A 44 -11.57 -1.61 -4.91
N VAL A 45 -11.49 -0.82 -3.82
CA VAL A 45 -12.64 -0.11 -3.26
C VAL A 45 -13.21 0.86 -4.29
N LEU A 46 -12.34 1.54 -5.03
CA LEU A 46 -12.75 2.43 -6.12
C LEU A 46 -13.58 1.71 -7.20
N ARG A 47 -13.36 0.40 -7.42
CA ARG A 47 -14.12 -0.41 -8.38
C ARG A 47 -15.56 -0.69 -7.94
N THR A 48 -15.92 -0.40 -6.69
CA THR A 48 -17.32 -0.39 -6.23
C THR A 48 -18.07 0.88 -6.69
N GLY A 49 -17.38 1.85 -7.30
CA GLY A 49 -17.94 3.15 -7.69
C GLY A 49 -17.95 4.19 -6.57
N ARG A 50 -17.67 3.80 -5.32
CA ARG A 50 -17.73 4.69 -4.15
C ARG A 50 -16.38 5.39 -3.91
N LYS A 51 -16.15 6.51 -4.62
CA LYS A 51 -14.90 7.32 -4.52
C LYS A 51 -14.56 7.74 -3.09
N GLY A 52 -15.55 8.16 -2.30
CA GLY A 52 -15.35 8.55 -0.90
C GLY A 52 -14.83 7.41 -0.02
N LEU A 53 -15.35 6.19 -0.20
CA LEU A 53 -14.85 5.01 0.52
C LEU A 53 -13.45 4.62 0.10
N ALA A 54 -13.14 4.77 -1.20
CA ALA A 54 -11.80 4.50 -1.70
C ALA A 54 -10.77 5.49 -1.11
N LEU A 55 -11.13 6.77 -1.02
CA LEU A 55 -10.30 7.78 -0.38
C LEU A 55 -10.13 7.51 1.12
N ALA A 56 -11.23 7.23 1.84
CA ALA A 56 -11.17 6.88 3.25
C ALA A 56 -10.28 5.64 3.50
N THR A 57 -10.39 4.62 2.64
CA THR A 57 -9.52 3.43 2.70
C THR A 57 -8.06 3.81 2.51
N LEU A 58 -7.75 4.65 1.52
CA LEU A 58 -6.39 5.11 1.25
C LEU A 58 -5.80 5.85 2.46
N LEU A 59 -6.57 6.77 3.03
CA LEU A 59 -6.15 7.58 4.17
C LEU A 59 -5.98 6.74 5.44
N LEU A 60 -6.88 5.80 5.73
CA LEU A 60 -6.78 4.94 6.91
C LEU A 60 -5.68 3.87 6.76
N ASP A 61 -5.54 3.26 5.57
CA ASP A 61 -4.45 2.31 5.32
C ASP A 61 -3.08 2.98 5.29
N GLY A 62 -2.97 4.24 4.86
CA GLY A 62 -1.75 5.03 5.01
C GLY A 62 -1.53 5.46 6.46
N GLY A 63 -2.58 5.99 7.08
CA GLY A 63 -2.58 6.49 8.45
C GLY A 63 -2.14 5.44 9.47
N LYS A 64 -2.52 4.17 9.31
CA LYS A 64 -2.08 3.11 10.22
C LYS A 64 -0.57 2.84 10.16
N GLY A 65 0.05 2.99 8.99
CA GLY A 65 1.50 2.88 8.83
C GLY A 65 2.22 4.03 9.53
N ALA A 66 1.73 5.26 9.31
CA ALA A 66 2.25 6.45 9.99
C ALA A 66 2.05 6.37 11.52
N ALA A 67 0.86 5.97 11.97
CA ALA A 67 0.53 5.83 13.38
C ALA A 67 1.40 4.77 14.07
N ALA A 68 1.66 3.63 13.42
CA ALA A 68 2.57 2.61 13.96
C ALA A 68 3.99 3.16 14.18
N ALA A 69 4.53 3.80 13.14
CA ALA A 69 5.88 4.37 13.17
C ALA A 69 5.99 5.48 14.24
N LEU A 70 5.11 6.49 14.19
CA LEU A 70 5.16 7.64 15.11
C LEU A 70 4.90 7.24 16.56
N SER A 71 4.00 6.29 16.82
CA SER A 71 3.78 5.80 18.18
C SER A 71 5.03 5.12 18.73
N ALA A 72 5.70 4.30 17.92
CA ALA A 72 6.94 3.64 18.32
C ALA A 72 8.11 4.63 18.48
N LEU A 73 8.16 5.70 17.68
CA LEU A 73 9.13 6.78 17.85
C LEU A 73 9.03 7.40 19.25
N VAL A 74 7.82 7.80 19.65
CA VAL A 74 7.57 8.44 20.94
C VAL A 74 7.87 7.50 22.12
N LEU A 75 7.58 6.20 21.96
CA LEU A 75 7.70 5.22 23.05
C LEU A 75 9.10 4.61 23.19
N ALA A 76 9.84 4.48 22.09
CA ALA A 76 11.04 3.64 22.04
C ALA A 76 12.13 4.11 21.06
N GLY A 77 11.99 5.28 20.44
CA GLY A 77 13.01 5.91 19.59
C GLY A 77 13.01 5.49 18.12
N GLU A 78 13.99 6.00 17.37
CA GLU A 78 14.02 5.92 15.91
C GLU A 78 14.12 4.49 15.36
N GLN A 79 14.93 3.63 15.98
CA GLN A 79 15.00 2.22 15.54
C GLN A 79 13.65 1.51 15.71
N ALA A 80 12.92 1.80 16.79
CA ALA A 80 11.60 1.23 17.01
C ALA A 80 10.57 1.76 15.98
N MET A 81 10.68 3.04 15.59
CA MET A 81 9.88 3.63 14.52
C MET A 81 10.02 2.87 13.19
N LEU A 82 11.26 2.60 12.75
CA LEU A 82 11.52 1.88 11.51
C LEU A 82 10.98 0.45 11.56
N VAL A 83 11.19 -0.24 12.69
CA VAL A 83 10.70 -1.60 12.91
C VAL A 83 9.18 -1.67 12.92
N ALA A 84 8.51 -0.77 13.64
CA ALA A 84 7.05 -0.72 13.71
C ALA A 84 6.41 -0.39 12.36
N GLY A 85 7.00 0.54 11.61
CA GLY A 85 6.56 0.91 10.26
C GLY A 85 6.62 -0.28 9.28
N LEU A 86 7.78 -0.96 9.23
CA LEU A 86 7.93 -2.19 8.43
C LEU A 86 6.93 -3.27 8.84
N ALA A 87 6.79 -3.49 10.15
CA ALA A 87 5.85 -4.46 10.69
C ALA A 87 4.38 -4.13 10.37
N ALA A 88 4.01 -2.85 10.33
CA ALA A 88 2.67 -2.43 9.93
C ALA A 88 2.35 -2.79 8.47
N VAL A 89 3.33 -2.66 7.57
CA VAL A 89 3.16 -3.08 6.17
C VAL A 89 3.07 -4.60 6.06
N LEU A 90 3.85 -5.35 6.84
CA LEU A 90 3.71 -6.81 6.96
C LEU A 90 2.32 -7.20 7.46
N GLY A 91 1.81 -6.52 8.50
CA GLY A 91 0.45 -6.70 9.01
C GLY A 91 -0.62 -6.45 7.95
N HIS A 92 -0.50 -5.37 7.17
CA HIS A 92 -1.43 -5.10 6.07
C HIS A 92 -1.41 -6.22 5.00
N ASN A 93 -0.23 -6.74 4.68
CA ASN A 93 -0.05 -7.76 3.65
C ASN A 93 -0.49 -9.15 4.11
N PHE A 94 -0.27 -9.45 5.39
CA PHE A 94 -0.54 -10.74 6.03
C PHE A 94 -1.30 -10.57 7.35
N PRO A 95 -2.52 -10.01 7.33
CA PRO A 95 -3.28 -9.74 8.54
C PRO A 95 -3.77 -11.05 9.17
N VAL A 96 -3.49 -11.22 10.45
CA VAL A 96 -3.81 -12.45 11.20
C VAL A 96 -5.30 -12.79 11.13
N TRP A 97 -6.19 -11.79 11.21
CA TRP A 97 -7.64 -11.96 11.17
C TRP A 97 -8.19 -12.40 9.81
N LEU A 98 -7.43 -12.24 8.73
CA LEU A 98 -7.83 -12.70 7.39
C LEU A 98 -7.03 -13.92 6.94
N LYS A 99 -6.58 -14.75 7.89
CA LYS A 99 -5.77 -15.95 7.61
C LYS A 99 -4.55 -15.62 6.75
N PHE A 100 -3.90 -14.49 7.06
CA PHE A 100 -2.72 -13.97 6.35
C PHE A 100 -2.95 -13.62 4.87
N LYS A 101 -4.21 -13.39 4.46
CA LYS A 101 -4.57 -12.97 3.10
C LYS A 101 -4.98 -11.50 3.08
N GLY A 102 -4.00 -10.62 3.01
CA GLY A 102 -4.18 -9.17 3.03
C GLY A 102 -3.97 -8.48 1.70
N GLY A 103 -3.69 -7.17 1.79
CA GLY A 103 -3.47 -6.33 0.63
C GLY A 103 -2.03 -6.37 0.11
N LYS A 104 -1.64 -5.30 -0.59
CA LYS A 104 -0.32 -5.10 -1.18
C LYS A 104 0.55 -4.09 -0.44
N GLY A 105 -0.03 -3.35 0.49
CA GLY A 105 0.72 -2.48 1.38
C GLY A 105 1.10 -1.12 0.82
N VAL A 106 0.78 -0.78 -0.45
CA VAL A 106 1.24 0.50 -1.07
C VAL A 106 0.89 1.73 -0.23
N ALA A 107 -0.36 1.86 0.23
CA ALA A 107 -0.79 2.99 1.06
C ALA A 107 -0.08 3.00 2.42
N THR A 108 0.00 1.84 3.08
CA THR A 108 0.66 1.68 4.38
C THR A 108 2.16 1.95 4.30
N THR A 109 2.82 1.51 3.23
CA THR A 109 4.21 1.86 2.91
C THR A 109 4.36 3.37 2.75
N LEU A 110 3.46 4.01 2.00
CA LEU A 110 3.53 5.47 1.81
C LEU A 110 3.42 6.22 3.14
N GLY A 111 2.44 5.86 3.99
CA GLY A 111 2.30 6.46 5.32
C GLY A 111 3.51 6.20 6.22
N THR A 112 4.10 5.00 6.14
CA THR A 112 5.34 4.66 6.85
C THR A 112 6.51 5.53 6.39
N LEU A 113 6.71 5.68 5.08
CA LEU A 113 7.78 6.53 4.54
C LEU A 113 7.59 7.98 4.96
N PHE A 114 6.36 8.51 4.93
CA PHE A 114 6.09 9.87 5.41
C PHE A 114 6.41 10.08 6.88
N ALA A 115 6.07 9.11 7.74
CA ALA A 115 6.35 9.17 9.16
C ALA A 115 7.85 9.07 9.46
N CYS A 116 8.56 8.15 8.81
CA CYS A 116 9.98 7.95 9.05
C CYS A 116 10.86 9.04 8.41
N ALA A 117 10.47 9.53 7.22
CA ALA A 117 11.17 10.57 6.49
C ALA A 117 10.26 11.24 5.45
N TRP A 118 9.58 12.33 5.81
CA TRP A 118 8.63 13.02 4.94
C TRP A 118 9.16 13.37 3.53
N PRO A 119 10.45 13.74 3.30
CA PRO A 119 10.95 13.99 1.95
C PRO A 119 10.95 12.73 1.08
N VAL A 120 11.21 11.55 1.66
CA VAL A 120 11.15 10.27 0.97
C VAL A 120 9.71 9.93 0.60
N GLY A 121 8.77 10.18 1.51
CA GLY A 121 7.34 10.06 1.24
C GLY A 121 6.90 10.93 0.05
N LEU A 122 7.31 12.20 0.02
CA LEU A 122 7.03 13.09 -1.10
C LEU A 122 7.64 12.62 -2.42
N ALA A 123 8.91 12.19 -2.40
CA ALA A 123 9.58 11.67 -3.59
C ALA A 123 8.86 10.41 -4.14
N ALA A 124 8.37 9.53 -3.26
CA ALA A 124 7.57 8.38 -3.64
C ALA A 124 6.22 8.78 -4.26
N VAL A 125 5.51 9.77 -3.69
CA VAL A 125 4.27 10.31 -4.28
C VAL A 125 4.53 10.92 -5.66
N ALA A 126 5.57 11.76 -5.78
CA ALA A 126 5.92 12.39 -7.03
C ALA A 126 6.23 11.34 -8.12
N THR A 127 7.04 10.34 -7.78
CA THR A 127 7.35 9.20 -8.67
C THR A 127 6.08 8.48 -9.10
N TRP A 128 5.19 8.20 -8.16
CA TRP A 128 3.94 7.52 -8.46
C TRP A 128 3.06 8.35 -9.39
N LEU A 129 2.89 9.66 -9.12
CA LEU A 129 2.08 10.57 -9.92
C LEU A 129 2.62 10.72 -11.34
N VAL A 130 3.94 10.92 -11.50
CA VAL A 130 4.58 11.03 -12.81
C VAL A 130 4.40 9.74 -13.60
N THR A 131 4.67 8.59 -13.00
CA THR A 131 4.50 7.28 -13.66
C THR A 131 3.03 7.04 -14.03
N ALA A 132 2.10 7.41 -13.16
CA ALA A 132 0.67 7.27 -13.40
C ALA A 132 0.17 8.21 -14.51
N ALA A 133 0.70 9.44 -14.59
CA ALA A 133 0.36 10.40 -15.62
C ALA A 133 0.82 9.92 -17.01
N ILE A 134 2.05 9.39 -17.10
CA ILE A 134 2.64 8.95 -18.37
C ILE A 134 2.02 7.62 -18.83
N PHE A 135 2.04 6.59 -17.98
CA PHE A 135 1.69 5.23 -18.40
C PHE A 135 0.24 4.87 -18.11
N ARG A 136 -0.43 5.60 -17.21
CA ARG A 136 -1.77 5.30 -16.72
C ARG A 136 -1.90 3.89 -16.16
N ILE A 137 -0.86 3.33 -15.55
CA ILE A 137 -0.89 2.00 -14.93
C ILE A 137 -0.54 2.11 -13.45
N SER A 138 -1.51 1.80 -12.58
CA SER A 138 -1.38 2.00 -11.13
C SER A 138 -0.33 1.09 -10.49
N SER A 139 -0.21 -0.17 -10.93
CA SER A 139 0.79 -1.10 -10.37
C SER A 139 2.21 -0.75 -10.80
N LEU A 140 2.39 -0.29 -12.04
CA LEU A 140 3.69 0.20 -12.52
C LEU A 140 4.12 1.40 -11.67
N SER A 141 3.21 2.35 -11.46
CA SER A 141 3.46 3.53 -10.63
C SER A 141 3.88 3.18 -9.20
N ALA A 142 3.24 2.18 -8.60
CA ALA A 142 3.61 1.68 -7.27
C ALA A 142 4.99 0.99 -7.27
N LEU A 143 5.28 0.15 -8.27
CA LEU A 143 6.55 -0.57 -8.37
C LEU A 143 7.72 0.38 -8.62
N THR A 144 7.55 1.40 -9.47
CA THR A 144 8.58 2.42 -9.71
C THR A 144 8.85 3.24 -8.45
N ALA A 145 7.81 3.69 -7.74
CA ALA A 145 7.96 4.40 -6.48
C ALA A 145 8.68 3.54 -5.41
N LEU A 146 8.30 2.26 -5.28
CA LEU A 146 8.96 1.31 -4.38
C LEU A 146 10.43 1.08 -4.75
N ALA A 147 10.74 0.91 -6.03
CA ALA A 147 12.11 0.66 -6.49
C ALA A 147 13.05 1.83 -6.21
N LEU A 148 12.56 3.07 -6.33
CA LEU A 148 13.37 4.28 -6.09
C LEU A 148 13.42 4.70 -4.61
N SER A 149 12.46 4.26 -3.78
CA SER A 149 12.38 4.64 -2.37
C SER A 149 13.67 4.37 -1.56
N PRO A 150 14.39 3.25 -1.72
CA PRO A 150 15.66 3.02 -1.03
C PRO A 150 16.75 4.04 -1.40
N ALA A 151 16.83 4.42 -2.68
CA ALA A 151 17.79 5.42 -3.15
C ALA A 151 17.45 6.82 -2.61
N PHE A 152 16.17 7.19 -2.63
CA PHE A 152 15.72 8.43 -1.99
C PHE A 152 16.02 8.45 -0.49
N ALA A 153 15.74 7.36 0.21
CA ALA A 153 16.02 7.24 1.63
C ALA A 153 17.52 7.30 1.94
N TRP A 154 18.38 6.67 1.12
CA TRP A 154 19.82 6.74 1.30
C TRP A 154 20.33 8.18 1.27
N VAL A 155 19.86 8.98 0.31
CA VAL A 155 20.28 10.37 0.13
C VAL A 155 19.65 11.31 1.16
N LEU A 156 18.38 11.09 1.52
CA LEU A 156 17.59 12.06 2.29
C LEU A 156 17.43 11.72 3.78
N ALA A 157 17.69 10.47 4.19
CA ALA A 157 17.36 9.96 5.52
C ALA A 157 18.34 8.93 6.08
N GLY A 158 19.43 8.62 5.38
CA GLY A 158 20.51 7.75 5.85
C GLY A 158 20.29 6.24 5.64
N PRO A 159 21.30 5.42 6.01
CA PRO A 159 21.36 4.01 5.67
C PRO A 159 20.29 3.15 6.34
N GLU A 160 19.88 3.46 7.58
CA GLU A 160 18.87 2.67 8.30
C GLU A 160 17.48 2.80 7.64
N THR A 161 17.08 4.04 7.31
CA THR A 161 15.83 4.30 6.57
C THR A 161 15.88 3.68 5.18
N ALA A 162 17.04 3.70 4.52
CA ALA A 162 17.24 3.05 3.23
C ALA A 162 17.08 1.52 3.30
N ALA A 163 17.62 0.89 4.35
CA ALA A 163 17.46 -0.54 4.60
C ALA A 163 15.99 -0.92 4.85
N MET A 164 15.27 -0.12 5.66
CA MET A 164 13.82 -0.30 5.85
C MET A 164 13.06 -0.16 4.52
N ALA A 165 13.34 0.89 3.74
CA ALA A 165 12.73 1.12 2.45
C ALA A 165 13.03 -0.02 1.46
N ALA A 166 14.24 -0.60 1.49
CA ALA A 166 14.59 -1.77 0.67
C ALA A 166 13.78 -3.02 1.06
N GLY A 167 13.58 -3.25 2.36
CA GLY A 167 12.70 -4.32 2.85
C GLY A 167 11.25 -4.13 2.39
N LEU A 168 10.74 -2.89 2.48
CA LEU A 168 9.41 -2.53 1.97
C LEU A 168 9.29 -2.69 0.46
N ALA A 169 10.32 -2.34 -0.30
CA ALA A 169 10.38 -2.53 -1.73
C ALA A 169 10.34 -4.01 -2.09
N ALA A 170 11.22 -4.83 -1.51
CA ALA A 170 11.26 -6.27 -1.75
C ALA A 170 9.91 -6.94 -1.47
N LEU A 171 9.31 -6.63 -0.31
CA LEU A 171 7.98 -7.10 0.03
C LEU A 171 6.93 -6.63 -0.98
N GLY A 172 6.97 -5.35 -1.36
CA GLY A 172 6.08 -4.78 -2.37
C GLY A 172 6.16 -5.51 -3.71
N PHE A 173 7.36 -5.79 -4.21
CA PHE A 173 7.56 -6.56 -5.45
C PHE A 173 6.98 -7.97 -5.35
N ILE A 174 7.22 -8.69 -4.25
CA ILE A 174 6.63 -10.02 -3.99
C ILE A 174 5.10 -9.94 -4.04
N ARG A 175 4.49 -8.95 -3.37
CA ARG A 175 3.01 -8.80 -3.35
C ARG A 175 2.43 -8.38 -4.71
N HIS A 176 3.26 -7.92 -5.63
CA HIS A 176 2.84 -7.49 -6.97
C HIS A 176 3.15 -8.53 -8.06
N GLU A 177 3.54 -9.75 -7.73
CA GLU A 177 3.87 -10.81 -8.70
C GLU A 177 2.82 -10.94 -9.82
N ALA A 178 1.53 -11.02 -9.46
CA ALA A 178 0.45 -11.11 -10.45
C ALA A 178 0.33 -9.87 -11.36
N ASN A 179 0.67 -8.68 -10.86
CA ASN A 179 0.70 -7.45 -11.65
C ASN A 179 1.92 -7.39 -12.55
N ILE A 180 3.07 -7.85 -12.07
CA ILE A 180 4.29 -7.94 -12.87
C ILE A 180 4.06 -8.90 -14.04
N ARG A 181 3.47 -10.08 -13.79
CA ARG A 181 3.10 -11.03 -14.86
C ARG A 181 2.19 -10.39 -15.92
N ARG A 182 1.19 -9.60 -15.53
CA ARG A 182 0.32 -8.89 -16.48
C ARG A 182 1.02 -7.72 -17.17
N LEU A 183 1.90 -6.99 -16.50
CA LEU A 183 2.71 -5.93 -17.09
C LEU A 183 3.60 -6.48 -18.22
N LEU A 184 4.29 -7.59 -17.97
CA LEU A 184 5.14 -8.26 -18.95
C LEU A 184 4.35 -8.75 -20.18
N LYS A 185 3.07 -9.09 -20.00
CA LYS A 185 2.16 -9.49 -21.08
C LYS A 185 1.43 -8.32 -21.75
N GLY A 186 1.57 -7.09 -21.25
CA GLY A 186 0.79 -5.94 -21.73
C GLY A 186 -0.69 -5.97 -21.34
N GLU A 187 -1.08 -6.80 -20.37
CA GLU A 187 -2.46 -7.06 -19.94
C GLU A 187 -2.89 -6.24 -18.70
N GLU A 188 -1.97 -5.50 -18.08
CA GLU A 188 -2.27 -4.76 -16.85
C GLU A 188 -3.24 -3.59 -17.16
N PRO A 189 -4.36 -3.46 -16.43
CA PRO A 189 -5.38 -2.48 -16.74
C PRO A 189 -4.90 -1.04 -16.55
N ARG A 190 -5.31 -0.17 -17.48
CA ARG A 190 -5.06 1.26 -17.39
C ARG A 190 -6.08 1.98 -16.51
N ILE A 191 -5.62 2.96 -15.75
CA ILE A 191 -6.44 3.86 -14.92
C ILE A 191 -7.46 4.57 -15.81
N GLY A 192 -8.74 4.47 -15.42
CA GLY A 192 -9.85 5.10 -16.11
C GLY A 192 -10.43 4.30 -17.28
N LYS A 193 -9.86 3.14 -17.66
CA LYS A 193 -10.55 2.20 -18.56
C LYS A 193 -11.42 1.25 -17.73
N GLY A 194 -12.74 1.39 -17.84
CA GLY A 194 -13.69 0.43 -17.25
C GLY A 194 -13.49 -0.96 -17.85
N LYS A 195 -13.65 -2.01 -17.05
CA LYS A 195 -13.81 -3.37 -17.57
C LYS A 195 -15.15 -3.37 -18.31
N LYS A 196 -15.19 -3.58 -19.63
CA LYS A 196 -16.46 -3.83 -20.33
C LYS A 196 -17.11 -5.02 -19.63
N LEU A 197 -18.30 -4.83 -19.08
CA LEU A 197 -19.10 -5.93 -18.56
C LEU A 197 -19.51 -6.81 -19.76
N PRO A 198 -19.63 -8.13 -19.58
CA PRO A 198 -20.22 -8.98 -20.61
C PRO A 198 -21.62 -8.44 -20.96
N GLY A 199 -21.81 -7.96 -22.19
CA GLY A 199 -23.07 -7.36 -22.66
C GLY A 199 -23.01 -5.90 -23.11
N ASP A 200 -21.87 -5.20 -22.98
CA ASP A 200 -21.75 -3.82 -23.48
C ASP A 200 -21.42 -3.79 -24.99
N SER A 201 -22.46 -4.02 -25.79
CA SER A 201 -22.49 -3.97 -27.26
C SER A 201 -22.69 -2.55 -27.80
N SER A 202 -21.96 -1.57 -27.27
CA SER A 202 -21.95 -0.22 -27.82
C SER A 202 -20.55 0.17 -28.31
N ALA A 203 -20.54 0.69 -29.53
CA ALA A 203 -19.44 1.07 -30.42
C ALA A 203 -18.71 -0.08 -31.17
N GLN A 204 -19.30 -0.47 -32.31
CA GLN A 204 -18.50 -0.68 -33.53
C GLN A 204 -18.40 0.68 -34.27
N PRO A 205 -17.25 1.05 -34.85
CA PRO A 205 -17.24 2.04 -35.93
C PRO A 205 -17.93 1.50 -37.18
#